data_AF-A0A851UR87-F1
#
_entry.id   AF-A0A851UR87-F1
#
_cell.length_a   1.000
_cell.length_b   1.000
_cell.length_c   1.000
_cell.angle_alpha   90.00
_cell.angle_beta   90.00
_cell.angle_gamma   90.00
#
_symmetry.space_group_name_H-M   'P 1'
#
loop_
_entity.id
_entity.type
_entity.pdbx_description
1 polymer ?
#
loop_
_entity_poly.entity_id
_entity_poly.type
_entity_poly.pdbx_seq_one_letter_code
_entity_poly.pdbx_strand_id
1 'polypeptide(L)'
;NVICSILFNERFPYNDKTFLNLMDLLNKNFYQLNSIWIQMYNLWPTIMKYIPGKHREFSKRLGGVKNFILEKVKEHQESLDPANPRDYIDCFLSKIEEEKHNLKSDFNLENLAICGSNLFTAGTETTSTTLRFGLLLLVKHPEVQAKVHEELD
;
A
#
# COMPACT_ATOMS: atom_id res chain seq x y z
N ASN A 1 -4.91 6.88 -5.28
CA ASN A 1 -4.85 7.63 -6.56
C ASN A 1 -3.46 8.14 -6.94
N VAL A 2 -2.76 8.94 -6.13
CA VAL A 2 -1.42 9.42 -6.54
C VAL A 2 -0.42 8.27 -6.72
N ILE A 3 -0.25 7.43 -5.71
CA ILE A 3 0.63 6.25 -5.82
C ILE A 3 0.12 5.23 -6.86
N CYS A 4 -1.19 5.17 -7.07
CA CYS A 4 -1.83 4.32 -8.08
C CYS A 4 -1.37 4.66 -9.50
N SER A 5 -1.34 5.96 -9.84
CA SER A 5 -0.86 6.39 -11.16
C SER A 5 0.63 6.12 -11.38
N ILE A 6 1.42 6.00 -10.30
CA ILE A 6 2.84 5.65 -10.38
C ILE A 6 3.01 4.14 -10.51
N LEU A 7 2.18 3.37 -9.80
CA LEU A 7 2.34 1.92 -9.72
C LEU A 7 1.79 1.18 -10.94
N PHE A 8 0.65 1.62 -11.48
CA PHE A 8 -0.10 0.89 -12.49
C PHE A 8 -0.86 1.83 -13.45
N ASN A 9 -0.38 3.08 -13.59
CA ASN A 9 -0.91 4.11 -14.50
C ASN A 9 -2.45 4.33 -14.45
N GLU A 10 -3.09 4.09 -13.30
CA GLU A 10 -4.54 4.29 -13.13
C GLU A 10 -4.89 5.25 -12.00
N ARG A 11 -6.06 5.85 -12.14
CA ARG A 11 -6.76 6.58 -11.07
C ARG A 11 -8.15 5.99 -10.91
N PHE A 12 -8.49 5.61 -9.69
CA PHE A 12 -9.80 5.05 -9.39
C PHE A 12 -10.82 6.16 -9.11
N PRO A 13 -12.07 6.01 -9.59
CA PRO A 13 -13.20 6.78 -9.11
C PRO A 13 -13.33 6.65 -7.58
N TYR A 14 -13.71 7.75 -6.91
CA TYR A 14 -13.84 7.77 -5.44
C TYR A 14 -14.96 6.85 -4.92
N ASN A 15 -15.88 6.45 -5.78
CA ASN A 15 -16.97 5.53 -5.49
C ASN A 15 -16.70 4.09 -5.97
N ASP A 16 -15.51 3.79 -6.47
CA ASP A 16 -15.14 2.44 -6.87
C ASP A 16 -15.14 1.50 -5.65
N LYS A 17 -15.97 0.46 -5.70
CA LYS A 17 -16.17 -0.44 -4.55
C LYS A 17 -14.93 -1.26 -4.22
N THR A 18 -14.18 -1.69 -5.23
CA THR A 18 -12.96 -2.48 -5.05
C THR A 18 -11.90 -1.63 -4.36
N PHE A 19 -11.70 -0.40 -4.84
CA PHE A 19 -10.75 0.53 -4.28
C PHE A 19 -11.14 0.96 -2.86
N LEU A 20 -12.42 1.22 -2.60
CA LEU A 20 -12.92 1.51 -1.25
C LEU A 20 -12.68 0.35 -0.27
N ASN A 21 -12.93 -0.90 -0.69
CA ASN A 21 -12.64 -2.08 0.13
C ASN A 21 -11.13 -2.21 0.41
N LEU A 22 -10.28 -1.87 -0.55
CA LEU A 22 -8.83 -1.86 -0.39
C LEU A 22 -8.38 -0.76 0.60
N MET A 23 -8.98 0.43 0.55
CA MET A 23 -8.71 1.50 1.52
C MET A 23 -9.15 1.11 2.93
N ASP A 24 -10.32 0.47 3.08
CA ASP A 24 -10.80 -0.05 4.36
C ASP A 24 -9.86 -1.14 4.92
N LEU A 25 -9.36 -2.03 4.05
CA LEU A 25 -8.37 -3.04 4.41
C LEU A 25 -7.09 -2.40 4.96
N LEU A 26 -6.54 -1.39 4.28
CA LEU A 26 -5.34 -0.68 4.73
C LEU A 26 -5.57 -0.02 6.10
N ASN A 27 -6.69 0.67 6.27
CA ASN A 27 -7.00 1.37 7.51
C ASN A 27 -7.15 0.40 8.69
N LYS A 28 -7.88 -0.71 8.50
CA LYS A 28 -8.02 -1.77 9.51
C LYS A 28 -6.67 -2.40 9.87
N ASN A 29 -5.81 -2.62 8.88
CA ASN A 29 -4.48 -3.16 9.10
C ASN A 29 -3.60 -2.18 9.88
N PHE A 30 -3.63 -0.90 9.54
CA PHE A 30 -2.86 0.13 10.24
C PHE A 30 -3.30 0.33 11.69
N TYR A 31 -4.61 0.38 11.94
CA TYR A 31 -5.13 0.42 13.30
C TYR A 31 -4.67 -0.79 14.12
N GLN A 32 -4.71 -1.98 13.52
CA GLN A 32 -4.36 -3.21 14.21
C GLN A 32 -2.85 -3.36 14.43
N LEU A 33 -2.02 -2.94 13.48
CA LEU A 33 -0.55 -2.90 13.61
C LEU A 33 -0.11 -2.12 14.86
N ASN A 34 -0.82 -1.03 15.15
CA ASN A 34 -0.55 -0.18 16.32
C ASN A 34 -1.19 -0.71 17.62
N SER A 35 -1.88 -1.85 17.60
CA SER A 35 -2.51 -2.43 18.79
C SER A 35 -1.49 -3.17 19.67
N ILE A 36 -1.71 -3.12 20.99
CA ILE A 36 -0.92 -3.86 21.98
C ILE A 36 -0.81 -5.34 21.60
N TRP A 37 -1.88 -5.94 21.07
CA TRP A 37 -1.90 -7.35 20.71
C TRP A 37 -0.91 -7.72 19.60
N ILE A 38 -0.74 -6.85 18.59
CA ILE A 38 0.26 -7.04 17.53
C ILE A 38 1.67 -6.78 18.06
N GLN A 39 1.85 -5.78 18.93
CA GLN A 39 3.15 -5.53 19.57
C GLN A 39 3.62 -6.74 20.39
N MET A 40 2.71 -7.37 21.14
CA MET A 40 2.99 -8.63 21.87
C MET A 40 3.35 -9.77 20.91
N TYR A 41 2.63 -9.90 19.78
CA TYR A 41 2.96 -10.89 18.75
C TYR A 41 4.35 -10.68 18.14
N ASN A 42 4.75 -9.43 17.90
CA ASN A 42 6.07 -9.10 17.37
C ASN A 42 7.21 -9.41 18.36
N LEU A 43 6.98 -9.18 19.66
CA LEU A 43 7.97 -9.45 20.72
C LEU A 43 8.10 -10.95 21.03
N TRP A 44 6.99 -11.68 21.05
CA TRP A 44 6.95 -13.10 21.41
C TRP A 44 6.21 -13.96 20.38
N PRO A 45 6.68 -14.03 19.12
CA PRO A 45 5.96 -14.68 18.04
C PRO A 45 5.77 -16.19 18.30
N THR A 46 6.78 -16.86 18.87
CA THR A 46 6.74 -18.30 19.16
C THR A 46 5.66 -18.66 20.17
N ILE A 47 5.43 -17.81 21.19
CA ILE A 47 4.39 -18.02 22.21
C ILE A 47 3.03 -17.64 21.62
N MET A 48 2.96 -16.44 21.04
CA MET A 48 1.72 -15.85 20.56
C MET A 48 1.10 -16.63 19.41
N LYS A 49 1.89 -17.37 18.62
CA LYS A 49 1.38 -18.29 17.57
C LYS A 49 0.32 -19.27 18.08
N TYR A 50 0.47 -19.77 19.31
CA TYR A 50 -0.46 -20.75 19.89
C TYR A 50 -1.70 -20.10 20.53
N ILE A 51 -1.65 -18.80 20.80
CA ILE A 51 -2.72 -18.06 21.47
C ILE A 51 -3.75 -17.59 20.42
N PRO A 52 -5.07 -17.76 20.63
CA PRO A 52 -6.07 -17.18 19.75
C PRO A 52 -6.09 -15.65 19.90
N GLY A 53 -6.32 -14.93 18.81
CA GLY A 53 -6.55 -13.49 18.91
C GLY A 53 -6.35 -12.73 17.60
N LYS A 54 -6.37 -11.41 17.72
CA LYS A 54 -6.40 -10.47 16.59
C LYS A 54 -5.24 -10.67 15.61
N HIS A 55 -4.03 -11.07 16.05
CA HIS A 55 -2.90 -11.32 15.16
C HIS A 55 -3.22 -12.35 14.06
N ARG A 56 -4.10 -13.34 14.31
CA ARG A 56 -4.52 -14.30 13.28
C ARG A 56 -5.40 -13.66 12.21
N GLU A 57 -6.30 -12.76 12.60
CA GLU A 57 -7.12 -12.00 11.65
C GLU A 57 -6.26 -11.04 10.83
N PHE A 58 -5.27 -10.41 11.47
CA PHE A 58 -4.28 -9.58 10.77
C PHE A 58 -3.51 -10.39 9.73
N SER A 59 -3.00 -11.56 10.10
CA SER A 59 -2.32 -12.47 9.17
C SER A 59 -3.19 -12.90 8.00
N LYS A 60 -4.50 -13.15 8.22
CA LYS A 60 -5.43 -13.47 7.12
C LYS A 60 -5.62 -12.30 6.14
N ARG A 61 -5.53 -11.05 6.63
CA ARG A 61 -5.72 -9.84 5.81
C ARG A 61 -4.44 -9.36 5.12
N LEU A 62 -3.26 -9.75 5.60
CA LEU A 62 -1.97 -9.34 5.04
C LEU A 62 -1.82 -9.68 3.54
N GLY A 63 -2.46 -10.75 3.08
CA GLY A 63 -2.43 -11.13 1.65
C GLY A 63 -3.29 -10.27 0.73
N GLY A 64 -4.25 -9.49 1.24
CA GLY A 64 -5.23 -8.80 0.40
C GLY A 64 -4.62 -7.74 -0.53
N VAL A 65 -3.71 -6.91 -0.02
CA VAL A 65 -3.01 -5.91 -0.85
C VAL A 65 -2.13 -6.60 -1.89
N LYS A 66 -1.39 -7.63 -1.47
CA LYS A 66 -0.54 -8.40 -2.39
C LYS A 66 -1.33 -9.03 -3.53
N ASN A 67 -2.48 -9.62 -3.23
CA ASN A 67 -3.36 -10.20 -4.25
C ASN A 67 -3.85 -9.15 -5.24
N PHE A 68 -4.25 -7.97 -4.76
CA PHE A 68 -4.62 -6.85 -5.63
C PHE A 68 -3.47 -6.41 -6.54
N ILE A 69 -2.24 -6.32 -6.02
CA ILE A 69 -1.07 -6.02 -6.84
C ILE A 69 -0.82 -7.11 -7.87
N LEU A 70 -0.95 -8.40 -7.51
CA LEU A 70 -0.82 -9.52 -8.46
C LEU A 70 -1.87 -9.49 -9.58
N GLU A 71 -3.10 -9.10 -9.28
CA GLU A 71 -4.15 -8.89 -10.29
C GLU A 71 -3.72 -7.80 -11.28
N LYS A 72 -3.21 -6.65 -10.79
CA LYS A 72 -2.67 -5.59 -11.63
C LYS A 72 -1.46 -6.03 -12.46
N VAL A 73 -0.56 -6.82 -11.89
CA VAL A 73 0.58 -7.38 -12.62
C VAL A 73 0.11 -8.23 -13.79
N LYS A 74 -0.92 -9.06 -13.60
CA LYS A 74 -1.46 -9.89 -14.67
C LYS A 74 -2.03 -9.04 -15.82
N GLU A 75 -2.79 -7.99 -15.51
CA GLU A 75 -3.30 -7.04 -16.51
C GLU A 75 -2.17 -6.37 -17.31
N HIS A 76 -1.05 -6.06 -16.65
CA HIS A 76 0.11 -5.44 -17.31
C HIS A 76 0.86 -6.44 -18.18
N GLN A 77 1.01 -7.70 -17.76
CA GLN A 77 1.62 -8.75 -18.58
C GLN A 77 0.89 -8.98 -19.91
N GLU A 78 -0.44 -8.84 -19.93
CA GLU A 78 -1.26 -9.01 -21.14
C GLU A 78 -1.06 -7.88 -22.16
N SER A 79 -0.55 -6.71 -21.73
CA SER A 79 -0.44 -5.49 -22.54
C SER A 79 0.96 -4.86 -22.52
N LEU A 80 1.97 -5.60 -22.06
CA LEU A 80 3.33 -5.10 -21.86
C LEU A 80 3.98 -4.75 -23.21
N ASP A 81 4.46 -3.50 -23.31
CA ASP A 81 5.35 -3.06 -24.38
C ASP A 81 6.75 -2.75 -23.80
N PRO A 82 7.75 -3.62 -24.01
CA PRO A 82 9.10 -3.41 -23.49
C PRO A 82 9.77 -2.12 -24.00
N ALA A 83 9.33 -1.56 -25.13
CA ALA A 83 9.88 -0.33 -25.67
C ALA A 83 9.31 0.94 -25.00
N ASN A 84 8.17 0.83 -24.32
CA ASN A 84 7.44 1.97 -23.76
C ASN A 84 6.77 1.60 -22.42
N PRO A 85 7.55 1.43 -21.33
CA PRO A 85 7.00 1.11 -20.03
C PRO A 85 6.13 2.26 -19.49
N ARG A 86 4.92 1.94 -19.02
CA ARG A 86 3.91 2.93 -18.62
C ARG A 86 4.05 3.37 -17.16
N ASP A 87 4.54 2.49 -16.31
CA ASP A 87 4.55 2.66 -14.85
C ASP A 87 5.56 1.71 -14.17
N TYR A 88 5.55 1.69 -12.84
CA TYR A 88 6.40 0.83 -12.03
C TYR A 88 6.28 -0.66 -12.38
N ILE A 89 5.08 -1.18 -12.61
CA ILE A 89 4.88 -2.61 -12.89
C ILE A 89 5.54 -2.97 -14.22
N ASP A 90 5.30 -2.19 -15.28
CA ASP A 90 5.93 -2.42 -16.59
C ASP A 90 7.46 -2.35 -16.53
N CYS A 91 8.00 -1.36 -15.80
CA CYS A 91 9.44 -1.23 -15.57
C CYS A 91 10.00 -2.47 -14.88
N PHE A 92 9.33 -2.97 -13.84
CA PHE A 92 9.77 -4.16 -13.10
C PHE A 92 9.66 -5.43 -13.96
N LEU A 93 8.58 -5.60 -14.71
CA LEU A 93 8.41 -6.72 -15.65
C LEU A 93 9.50 -6.73 -16.73
N SER A 94 9.82 -5.56 -17.29
CA SER A 94 10.91 -5.42 -18.26
C SER A 94 12.26 -5.82 -17.64
N LYS A 95 12.49 -5.47 -16.37
CA LYS A 95 13.70 -5.85 -15.65
C LYS A 95 13.79 -7.36 -15.37
N ILE A 96 12.67 -8.01 -15.09
CA ILE A 96 12.60 -9.49 -14.97
C ILE A 96 13.05 -10.14 -16.28
N GLU A 97 12.58 -9.64 -17.42
CA GLU A 97 12.93 -10.20 -18.74
C GLU A 97 14.42 -9.96 -19.08
N GLU A 98 14.95 -8.77 -18.77
CA GLU A 98 16.38 -8.45 -18.93
C GLU A 98 17.27 -9.40 -18.11
N GLU A 99 16.84 -9.76 -16.90
CA GLU A 99 17.59 -10.59 -15.97
C GLU A 99 17.23 -12.09 -16.01
N LYS A 100 16.43 -12.55 -16.99
CA LYS A 100 15.93 -13.94 -17.02
C LYS A 100 17.00 -15.05 -17.00
N HIS A 101 18.23 -14.73 -17.39
CA HIS A 101 19.37 -15.65 -17.39
C HIS A 101 20.27 -15.51 -16.16
N ASN A 102 20.00 -14.54 -15.28
CA ASN A 102 20.72 -14.35 -14.03
C ASN A 102 20.05 -15.17 -12.91
N LEU A 103 20.62 -16.34 -12.60
CA LEU A 103 20.12 -17.23 -11.54
C LEU A 103 20.17 -16.62 -10.12
N LYS A 104 20.86 -15.47 -9.94
CA LYS A 104 20.94 -14.74 -8.67
C LYS A 104 20.07 -13.48 -8.67
N SER A 105 19.20 -13.31 -9.67
CA SER A 105 18.34 -12.14 -9.76
C SER A 105 17.27 -12.14 -8.67
N ASP A 106 17.11 -10.99 -8.00
CA ASP A 106 15.98 -10.74 -7.11
C ASP A 106 14.75 -10.22 -7.87
N PHE A 107 14.84 -9.98 -9.19
CA PHE A 107 13.71 -9.57 -10.01
C PHE A 107 12.87 -10.80 -10.37
N ASN A 108 11.77 -10.97 -9.65
CA ASN A 108 10.76 -11.99 -9.91
C ASN A 108 9.36 -11.48 -9.54
N LEU A 109 8.31 -12.18 -9.96
CA LEU A 109 6.92 -11.77 -9.75
C LEU A 109 6.53 -11.66 -8.27
N GLU A 110 7.12 -12.50 -7.41
CA GLU A 110 6.87 -12.47 -5.96
C GLU A 110 7.41 -11.17 -5.34
N ASN A 111 8.67 -10.83 -5.65
CA ASN A 111 9.29 -9.60 -5.19
C ASN A 111 8.63 -8.35 -5.79
N LEU A 112 8.19 -8.42 -7.06
CA LEU A 112 7.38 -7.36 -7.66
C LEU A 112 6.12 -7.10 -6.82
N ALA A 113 5.36 -8.15 -6.51
CA ALA A 113 4.14 -8.03 -5.72
C ALA A 113 4.39 -7.50 -4.30
N ILE A 114 5.47 -7.97 -3.63
CA ILE A 114 5.86 -7.49 -2.30
C ILE A 114 6.25 -6.00 -2.36
N CYS A 115 7.14 -5.61 -3.27
CA CYS A 115 7.58 -4.23 -3.41
C CYS A 115 6.43 -3.29 -3.81
N GLY A 116 5.58 -3.70 -4.75
CA GLY A 116 4.38 -2.95 -5.12
C GLY A 116 3.42 -2.78 -3.95
N SER A 117 3.22 -3.83 -3.14
CA SER A 117 2.39 -3.75 -1.92
C SER A 117 2.96 -2.81 -0.87
N ASN A 118 4.29 -2.80 -0.71
CA ASN A 118 4.99 -1.90 0.20
C ASN A 118 4.82 -0.45 -0.23
N LEU A 119 5.09 -0.14 -1.50
CA LEU A 119 4.92 1.20 -2.06
C LEU A 119 3.47 1.68 -1.93
N PHE A 120 2.51 0.82 -2.28
CA PHE A 120 1.09 1.14 -2.19
C PHE A 120 0.65 1.44 -0.76
N THR A 121 1.01 0.57 0.19
CA THR A 121 0.63 0.72 1.61
C THR A 121 1.28 1.96 2.22
N ALA A 122 2.59 2.12 2.05
CA ALA A 122 3.35 3.22 2.61
C ALA A 122 2.90 4.58 2.07
N GLY A 123 2.71 4.69 0.74
CA GLY A 123 2.29 5.92 0.08
C GLY A 123 0.82 6.30 0.24
N THR A 124 -0.01 5.40 0.79
CA THR A 124 -1.44 5.66 0.99
C THR A 124 -1.76 5.99 2.44
N GLU A 125 -1.47 5.07 3.36
CA GLU A 125 -2.05 5.14 4.70
C GLU A 125 -1.39 6.22 5.57
N THR A 126 -0.06 6.40 5.45
CA THR A 126 0.68 7.37 6.25
C THR A 126 0.27 8.80 5.90
N THR A 127 0.33 9.17 4.62
CA THR A 127 -0.09 10.50 4.14
C THR A 127 -1.55 10.78 4.42
N SER A 128 -2.45 9.81 4.18
CA SER A 128 -3.88 9.95 4.49
C SER A 128 -4.10 10.22 5.98
N THR A 129 -3.44 9.45 6.85
CA THR A 129 -3.53 9.64 8.31
C THR A 129 -2.99 11.00 8.73
N THR A 130 -1.83 11.42 8.23
CA THR A 130 -1.24 12.74 8.52
C THR A 130 -2.17 13.87 8.11
N LEU A 131 -2.77 13.82 6.92
CA LEU A 131 -3.72 14.83 6.46
C LEU A 131 -4.98 14.87 7.33
N ARG A 132 -5.53 13.70 7.69
CA ARG A 132 -6.70 13.62 8.58
C ARG A 132 -6.42 14.23 9.96
N PHE A 133 -5.25 13.95 10.53
CA PHE A 133 -4.81 14.57 11.79
C PHE A 133 -4.53 16.07 11.65
N GLY A 134 -3.90 16.49 10.55
CA GLY A 134 -3.65 17.90 10.25
C GLY A 134 -4.95 18.70 10.19
N LEU A 135 -5.96 18.20 9.48
CA LEU A 135 -7.29 18.82 9.42
C LEU A 135 -7.96 18.89 10.81
N LEU A 136 -7.87 17.81 11.59
CA LEU A 136 -8.38 17.81 12.97
C LEU A 136 -7.70 18.88 13.84
N LEU A 137 -6.38 19.05 13.71
CA LEU A 137 -5.63 20.07 14.43
C LEU A 137 -6.04 21.48 13.99
N LEU A 138 -6.24 21.72 12.69
CA LEU A 138 -6.71 23.03 12.20
C LEU A 138 -8.10 23.38 12.75
N VAL A 139 -9.03 22.42 12.79
CA VAL A 139 -10.35 22.63 13.41
C VAL A 139 -10.26 22.93 14.91
N LYS A 140 -9.31 22.30 15.61
CA LYS A 140 -9.09 22.52 17.05
C LYS A 140 -8.42 23.87 17.34
N HIS A 141 -7.67 24.41 16.38
CA HIS A 141 -6.86 25.63 16.50
C HIS A 141 -7.24 26.64 15.40
N PRO A 142 -8.45 27.23 15.46
CA PRO A 142 -8.95 28.13 14.42
C PRO A 142 -8.06 29.35 14.20
N GLU A 143 -7.31 29.80 15.22
CA GLU A 143 -6.32 30.87 15.11
C GLU A 143 -5.14 30.49 14.22
N VAL A 144 -4.73 29.22 14.21
CA VAL A 144 -3.68 28.71 13.31
C VAL A 144 -4.25 28.57 11.90
N GLN A 145 -5.47 28.06 11.77
CA GLN A 145 -6.14 27.96 10.47
C GLN A 145 -6.32 29.33 9.80
N ALA A 146 -6.69 30.37 10.56
CA ALA A 146 -6.82 31.73 10.05
C ALA A 146 -5.49 32.28 9.49
N LYS A 147 -4.37 32.02 10.18
CA LYS A 147 -3.03 32.40 9.68
C LYS A 147 -2.65 31.67 8.39
N VAL A 148 -2.98 30.38 8.29
CA VAL A 148 -2.74 29.62 7.05
C VAL A 148 -3.54 30.21 5.89
N HIS A 149 -4.78 30.65 6.11
CA HIS A 149 -5.56 31.35 5.08
C HIS A 149 -4.94 32.70 4.70
N GLU A 150 -4.55 33.51 5.69
CA GLU A 150 -3.89 34.81 5.44
C GLU A 150 -2.57 34.67 4.66
N GLU A 151 -1.81 33.58 4.86
CA GLU A 151 -0.58 33.32 4.10
C GLU A 151 -0.83 32.83 2.66
N LEU A 152 -2.00 32.25 2.38
CA LEU A 152 -2.35 31.70 1.06
C LEU A 152 -3.09 32.71 0.16
N ASP A 153 -3.79 33.67 0.76
CA ASP A 153 -4.53 34.75 0.09
C ASP A 153 -3.58 35.81 -0.52
#